data_AF-A0A524ESH7-F1
#
_entry.id   AF-A0A524ESH7-F1
#
_cell.length_a   1.000
_cell.length_b   1.000
_cell.length_c   1.000
_cell.angle_alpha   90.00
_cell.angle_beta   90.00
_cell.angle_gamma   90.00
#
_symmetry.space_group_name_H-M   'P 1'
#
loop_
_entity.id
_entity.type
_entity.pdbx_description
1 polymer ?
#
loop_
_entity_poly.entity_id
_entity_poly.type
_entity_poly.pdbx_seq_one_letter_code
_entity_poly.pdbx_strand_id
1 'polypeptide(L)'
;MPRKSRRAPTRAPDPLDEYSTWDIRIAKTIYYGIILASAITILGIWLTFIGILIETDVWPEILSLNPGALALIIVGIVVGHLFLLVLFYTLFRGGILKLCIRLFKDRLLAKKYEDYTTLRLLLAVALLSLYIFLITLFVVILPSVFWQLVAEIWSFFFVNFLLVFPGAWVLFIGIAMFIILLIVYIGFVIWNHGVFFVLKRVKRIEEEYEIEEELKVEELRGADEETLQNYYEKQTGKRAIYRGKETKGYSAWKKNVLG
;
A
#
# COMPACT_ATOMS: atom_id res chain seq x y z
N MET A 1 -48.36 12.19 -7.63
CA MET A 1 -47.18 12.95 -8.10
C MET A 1 -45.91 12.25 -7.61
N PRO A 2 -44.99 11.81 -8.48
CA PRO A 2 -43.74 11.21 -8.06
C PRO A 2 -42.88 12.25 -7.32
N ARG A 3 -42.39 11.90 -6.13
CA ARG A 3 -41.50 12.77 -5.33
C ARG A 3 -40.22 13.03 -6.13
N LYS A 4 -39.97 14.30 -6.46
CA LYS A 4 -38.69 14.76 -7.00
C LYS A 4 -37.60 14.39 -5.99
N SER A 5 -36.61 13.58 -6.39
CA SER A 5 -35.50 13.23 -5.50
C SER A 5 -34.82 14.54 -5.06
N ARG A 6 -34.65 14.70 -3.74
CA ARG A 6 -33.93 15.85 -3.20
C ARG A 6 -32.49 15.75 -3.69
N ARG A 7 -32.11 16.61 -4.65
CA ARG A 7 -30.71 16.79 -5.02
C ARG A 7 -29.98 17.31 -3.80
N ALA A 8 -28.89 16.64 -3.42
CA ALA A 8 -28.05 17.10 -2.33
C ALA A 8 -27.55 18.53 -2.64
N PRO A 9 -27.45 19.40 -1.63
CA PRO A 9 -26.90 20.74 -1.82
C PRO A 9 -25.50 20.64 -2.42
N THR A 10 -25.24 21.41 -3.47
CA THR A 10 -23.93 21.51 -4.12
C THR A 10 -22.94 22.13 -3.14
N ARG A 11 -22.19 21.28 -2.44
CA ARG A 11 -21.00 21.67 -1.68
C ARG A 11 -19.84 21.88 -2.64
N ALA A 12 -18.90 22.75 -2.28
CA ALA A 12 -17.60 22.79 -2.95
C ALA A 12 -16.95 21.39 -2.85
N PRO A 13 -16.29 20.89 -3.91
CA PRO A 13 -15.68 19.57 -3.90
C PRO A 13 -14.62 19.50 -2.80
N ASP A 14 -14.79 18.56 -1.87
CA ASP A 14 -13.77 18.27 -0.86
C ASP A 14 -12.64 17.50 -1.56
N PRO A 15 -11.35 17.83 -1.35
CA PRO A 15 -10.24 17.03 -1.89
C PRO A 15 -10.30 15.54 -1.51
N LEU A 16 -11.03 15.17 -0.44
CA LEU A 16 -11.28 13.77 -0.10
C LEU A 16 -12.29 13.08 -1.03
N ASP A 17 -13.12 13.82 -1.76
CA ASP A 17 -14.15 13.28 -2.65
C ASP A 17 -13.55 12.57 -3.89
N GLU A 18 -12.26 12.80 -4.16
CA GLU A 18 -11.51 12.07 -5.20
C GLU A 18 -11.27 10.59 -4.83
N TYR A 19 -11.30 10.26 -3.54
CA TYR A 19 -11.01 8.91 -3.04
C TYR A 19 -12.28 8.09 -2.81
N SER A 20 -12.18 6.76 -3.00
CA SER A 20 -13.28 5.86 -2.68
C SER A 20 -13.60 5.87 -1.19
N THR A 21 -14.87 5.65 -0.83
CA THR A 21 -15.29 5.53 0.57
C THR A 21 -14.54 4.42 1.32
N TRP A 22 -14.10 3.37 0.63
CA TRP A 22 -13.26 2.31 1.19
C TRP A 22 -11.83 2.78 1.47
N ASP A 23 -11.25 3.58 0.59
CA ASP A 23 -9.88 4.10 0.71
C ASP A 23 -9.80 5.07 1.89
N ILE A 24 -10.82 5.92 2.01
CA ILE A 24 -10.99 6.83 3.15
C ILE A 24 -11.14 6.03 4.45
N ARG A 25 -11.87 4.91 4.45
CA ARG A 25 -12.01 4.05 5.64
C ARG A 25 -10.67 3.44 6.04
N ILE A 26 -9.91 2.88 5.10
CA ILE A 26 -8.59 2.30 5.38
C ILE A 26 -7.65 3.37 5.95
N ALA A 27 -7.58 4.54 5.31
CA ALA A 27 -6.76 5.65 5.79
C ALA A 27 -7.20 6.14 7.18
N LYS A 28 -8.52 6.21 7.45
CA LYS A 28 -9.05 6.51 8.79
C LYS A 28 -8.65 5.47 9.83
N THR A 29 -8.75 4.18 9.51
CA THR A 29 -8.36 3.11 10.44
C THR A 29 -6.88 3.19 10.79
N ILE A 30 -6.01 3.40 9.80
CA ILE A 30 -4.57 3.59 10.04
C ILE A 30 -4.34 4.86 10.88
N TYR A 31 -4.98 5.98 10.51
CA TYR A 31 -4.83 7.25 11.23
C TYR A 31 -5.26 7.17 12.70
N TYR A 32 -6.46 6.64 12.97
CA TYR A 32 -6.96 6.45 14.34
C TYR A 32 -6.14 5.39 15.09
N GLY A 33 -5.64 4.37 14.41
CA GLY A 33 -4.70 3.42 14.98
C GLY A 33 -3.42 4.11 15.46
N ILE A 34 -2.84 5.01 14.67
CA ILE A 34 -1.63 5.76 15.04
C ILE A 34 -1.93 6.68 16.24
N ILE A 35 -3.10 7.34 16.27
CA ILE A 35 -3.52 8.16 17.43
C ILE A 35 -3.63 7.31 18.69
N LEU A 36 -4.29 6.17 18.60
CA LEU A 36 -4.46 5.25 19.73
C LEU A 36 -3.11 4.72 20.22
N ALA A 37 -2.25 4.27 19.32
CA ALA A 37 -0.89 3.83 19.64
C ALA A 37 -0.09 4.95 20.30
N SER A 38 -0.20 6.19 19.81
CA SER A 38 0.44 7.37 20.41
C SER A 38 -0.01 7.61 21.84
N ALA A 39 -1.33 7.56 22.09
CA ALA A 39 -1.89 7.76 23.43
C ALA A 39 -1.41 6.67 24.40
N ILE A 40 -1.40 5.40 23.96
CA ILE A 40 -0.90 4.27 24.76
C ILE A 40 0.60 4.43 25.04
N THR A 41 1.40 4.85 24.05
CA THR A 41 2.84 5.09 24.24
C THR A 41 3.11 6.23 25.22
N ILE A 42 2.39 7.36 25.13
CA ILE A 42 2.54 8.47 26.08
C ILE A 42 2.19 8.00 27.50
N LEU A 43 1.05 7.31 27.66
CA LEU A 43 0.66 6.74 28.95
C LEU A 43 1.70 5.76 29.48
N GLY A 44 2.22 4.90 28.61
CA GLY A 44 3.30 3.96 28.90
C GLY A 44 4.55 4.67 29.42
N ILE A 45 5.02 5.72 28.75
CA ILE A 45 6.18 6.51 29.18
C ILE A 45 5.98 7.03 30.62
N TRP A 46 4.82 7.64 30.90
CA TRP A 46 4.54 8.18 32.24
C TRP A 46 4.46 7.09 33.29
N LEU A 47 3.77 5.99 33.01
CA LEU A 47 3.66 4.86 33.93
C LEU A 47 5.04 4.21 34.18
N THR A 48 5.90 4.13 33.17
CA THR A 48 7.27 3.62 33.33
C THR A 48 8.08 4.54 34.24
N PHE A 49 8.05 5.85 34.01
CA PHE A 49 8.74 6.81 34.88
C PHE A 49 8.25 6.73 36.33
N ILE A 50 6.93 6.71 36.54
CA ILE A 50 6.34 6.58 37.88
C ILE A 50 6.75 5.25 38.52
N GLY A 51 6.70 4.15 37.77
CA GLY A 51 7.10 2.82 38.26
C GLY A 51 8.56 2.78 38.70
N ILE A 52 9.48 3.35 37.91
CA ILE A 52 10.90 3.46 38.26
C ILE A 52 11.09 4.26 39.55
N LEU A 53 10.41 5.40 39.70
CA LEU A 53 10.51 6.23 40.90
C LEU A 53 10.00 5.52 42.17
N ILE A 54 8.98 4.67 42.03
CA ILE A 54 8.45 3.87 43.14
C ILE A 54 9.40 2.74 43.51
N GLU A 55 9.90 1.99 42.53
CA GLU A 55 10.75 0.82 42.80
C GLU A 55 12.12 1.19 43.37
N THR A 56 12.67 2.32 42.94
CA THR A 56 13.97 2.81 43.42
C THR A 56 13.89 3.50 44.78
N ASP A 57 12.68 3.67 45.34
CA ASP A 57 12.41 4.42 46.58
C ASP A 57 13.06 5.81 46.58
N VAL A 58 13.13 6.46 45.42
CA VAL A 58 13.72 7.80 45.24
C VAL A 58 12.71 8.90 45.61
N TRP A 59 11.43 8.56 45.79
CA TRP A 59 10.38 9.51 46.16
C TRP A 59 10.65 10.29 47.46
N PRO A 60 11.04 9.66 48.57
CA PRO A 60 11.41 10.37 49.79
C PRO A 60 12.59 11.32 49.57
N GLU A 61 13.60 10.91 48.79
CA GLU A 61 14.75 11.75 48.47
C GLU A 61 14.33 12.97 47.65
N ILE A 62 13.49 12.80 46.62
CA ILE A 62 12.96 13.91 45.81
C ILE A 62 12.14 14.89 46.66
N LEU A 63 11.31 14.39 47.57
CA LEU A 63 10.50 15.22 48.47
C LEU A 63 11.33 15.95 49.52
N SER A 64 12.53 15.44 49.84
CA SER A 64 13.49 16.10 50.74
C SER A 64 14.30 17.21 50.09
N LEU A 65 14.25 17.33 48.74
CA LEU A 65 14.95 18.39 48.02
C LEU A 65 14.41 19.77 48.37
N ASN A 66 15.23 20.81 48.13
CA ASN A 66 14.78 22.17 48.32
C ASN A 66 13.57 22.50 47.41
N PRO A 67 12.69 23.44 47.82
CA PRO A 67 11.50 23.78 47.03
C PRO A 67 11.80 24.18 45.58
N GLY A 68 12.98 24.78 45.35
CA GLY A 68 13.45 25.14 44.01
C GLY A 68 13.71 23.94 43.10
N ALA A 69 14.40 22.89 43.59
CA ALA A 69 14.64 21.69 42.81
C ALA A 69 13.35 20.89 42.57
N LEU A 70 12.45 20.83 43.55
CA LEU A 70 11.14 20.20 43.39
C LEU A 70 10.32 20.91 42.30
N ALA A 71 10.29 22.26 42.33
CA ALA A 71 9.65 23.05 41.28
C ALA A 71 10.29 22.81 39.91
N LEU A 72 11.62 22.72 39.82
CA LEU A 72 12.33 22.42 38.58
C LEU A 72 11.94 21.05 38.00
N ILE A 73 11.83 20.01 38.85
CA ILE A 73 11.41 18.66 38.44
C ILE A 73 9.99 18.69 37.88
N ILE A 74 9.05 19.34 38.58
CA ILE A 74 7.66 19.48 38.12
C ILE A 74 7.60 20.21 36.79
N VAL A 75 8.31 21.34 36.67
CA VAL A 75 8.37 22.10 35.41
C VAL A 75 8.99 21.24 34.30
N GLY A 76 10.04 20.47 34.58
CA GLY A 76 10.65 19.55 33.62
C GLY A 76 9.68 18.47 33.13
N ILE A 77 8.90 17.88 34.03
CA ILE A 77 7.83 16.92 33.70
C ILE A 77 6.78 17.57 32.80
N VAL A 78 6.29 18.77 33.15
CA VAL A 78 5.29 19.50 32.36
C VAL A 78 5.83 19.86 30.98
N VAL A 79 7.05 20.39 30.89
CA VAL A 79 7.71 20.74 29.63
C VAL A 79 7.92 19.48 28.78
N GLY A 80 8.38 18.38 29.37
CA GLY A 80 8.53 17.10 28.68
C GLY A 80 7.20 16.56 28.15
N HIS A 81 6.12 16.66 28.92
CA HIS A 81 4.77 16.28 28.48
C HIS A 81 4.31 17.12 27.29
N LEU A 82 4.42 18.45 27.39
CA LEU A 82 4.02 19.37 26.33
C LEU A 82 4.85 19.15 25.07
N PHE A 83 6.16 18.91 25.22
CA PHE A 83 7.04 18.58 24.10
C PHE A 83 6.60 17.28 23.40
N LEU A 84 6.27 16.22 24.16
CA LEU A 84 5.71 14.99 23.59
C LEU A 84 4.40 15.25 22.83
N LEU A 85 3.47 16.02 23.41
CA LEU A 85 2.21 16.37 22.74
C LEU A 85 2.45 17.13 21.43
N VAL A 86 3.40 18.08 21.42
CA VAL A 86 3.76 18.81 20.20
C VAL A 86 4.41 17.90 19.16
N LEU A 87 5.31 16.99 19.58
CA LEU A 87 5.93 16.01 18.68
C LEU A 87 4.86 15.14 18.01
N PHE A 88 3.92 14.59 18.78
CA PHE A 88 2.82 13.82 18.22
C PHE A 88 1.93 14.69 17.32
N TYR A 89 1.55 15.89 17.75
CA TYR A 89 0.75 16.82 16.95
C TYR A 89 1.41 17.12 15.59
N THR A 90 2.72 17.38 15.57
CA THR A 90 3.46 17.64 14.33
C THR A 90 3.51 16.41 13.43
N LEU A 91 3.64 15.21 14.00
CA LEU A 91 3.56 13.94 13.27
C LEU A 91 2.18 13.74 12.61
N PHE A 92 1.12 14.27 13.22
CA PHE A 92 -0.25 14.25 12.70
C PHE A 92 -0.62 15.44 11.80
N ARG A 93 0.29 16.39 11.52
CA ARG A 93 0.04 17.67 10.80
C ARG A 93 -0.23 17.51 9.29
N GLY A 94 -1.22 16.69 8.96
CA GLY A 94 -1.58 16.30 7.59
C GLY A 94 -2.83 15.45 7.52
N GLY A 95 -3.25 14.89 8.66
CA GLY A 95 -4.51 14.18 8.81
C GLY A 95 -4.67 13.01 7.83
N ILE A 96 -5.92 12.68 7.59
CA ILE A 96 -6.33 11.59 6.70
C ILE A 96 -5.97 11.90 5.24
N LEU A 97 -6.01 13.17 4.83
CA LEU A 97 -5.75 13.57 3.44
C LEU A 97 -4.31 13.23 2.99
N LYS A 98 -3.28 13.57 3.79
CA LYS A 98 -1.90 13.21 3.44
C LYS A 98 -1.70 11.69 3.38
N LEU A 99 -2.37 10.93 4.25
CA LEU A 99 -2.36 9.47 4.21
C LEU A 99 -3.02 8.94 2.94
N CYS A 100 -4.19 9.45 2.55
CA CYS A 100 -4.87 9.09 1.31
C CYS A 100 -4.00 9.37 0.08
N ILE A 101 -3.39 10.56 0.01
CA ILE A 101 -2.48 10.93 -1.08
C ILE A 101 -1.32 9.94 -1.15
N ARG A 102 -0.64 9.67 -0.03
CA ARG A 102 0.55 8.80 -0.05
C ARG A 102 0.24 7.33 -0.33
N LEU A 103 -0.90 6.84 0.17
CA LEU A 103 -1.32 5.45 -0.01
C LEU A 103 -1.90 5.20 -1.41
N PHE A 104 -2.70 6.13 -1.94
CA PHE A 104 -3.56 5.86 -3.10
C PHE A 104 -3.28 6.75 -4.33
N LYS A 105 -2.24 7.59 -4.33
CA LYS A 105 -1.85 8.43 -5.49
C LYS A 105 -1.84 7.64 -6.81
N ASP A 106 -1.22 6.48 -6.81
CA ASP A 106 -1.03 5.68 -8.03
C ASP A 106 -2.31 4.96 -8.47
N ARG A 107 -3.29 4.81 -7.58
CA ARG A 107 -4.58 4.19 -7.92
C ARG A 107 -5.46 5.11 -8.75
N LEU A 108 -5.39 6.43 -8.52
CA LEU A 108 -6.07 7.40 -9.39
C LEU A 108 -5.51 7.35 -10.82
N LEU A 109 -4.19 7.18 -10.95
CA LEU A 109 -3.55 6.95 -12.26
C LEU A 109 -3.91 5.58 -12.84
N ALA A 110 -4.02 4.54 -12.00
CA ALA A 110 -4.47 3.20 -12.42
C ALA A 110 -5.89 3.20 -12.99
N LYS A 111 -6.75 4.14 -12.58
CA LYS A 111 -8.10 4.29 -13.11
C LYS A 111 -8.14 4.62 -14.61
N LYS A 112 -7.08 5.22 -15.15
CA LYS A 112 -6.90 5.42 -16.60
C LYS A 112 -6.71 4.09 -17.36
N TYR A 113 -6.38 3.01 -16.64
CA TYR A 113 -6.15 1.67 -17.18
C TYR A 113 -7.25 0.69 -16.74
N GLU A 114 -8.43 1.21 -16.37
CA GLU A 114 -9.52 0.45 -15.73
C GLU A 114 -10.29 -0.48 -16.68
N ASP A 115 -10.18 -0.31 -18.00
CA ASP A 115 -10.92 -1.11 -18.98
C ASP A 115 -10.51 -2.59 -19.08
N TYR A 116 -9.42 -3.00 -18.42
CA TYR A 116 -8.94 -4.38 -18.44
C TYR A 116 -9.35 -5.15 -17.18
N THR A 117 -10.63 -5.51 -17.09
CA THR A 117 -11.15 -6.38 -16.02
C THR A 117 -10.39 -7.71 -15.91
N THR A 118 -9.99 -8.28 -17.05
CA THR A 118 -9.25 -9.54 -17.15
C THR A 118 -7.84 -9.42 -16.56
N LEU A 119 -7.12 -8.33 -16.86
CA LEU A 119 -5.79 -8.06 -16.33
C LEU A 119 -5.82 -7.85 -14.81
N ARG A 120 -6.84 -7.15 -14.31
CA ARG A 120 -7.05 -6.92 -12.86
C ARG A 120 -7.30 -8.24 -12.13
N LEU A 121 -8.06 -9.16 -12.72
CA LEU A 121 -8.33 -10.49 -12.14
C LEU A 121 -7.07 -11.35 -12.14
N LEU A 122 -6.31 -11.37 -13.24
CA LEU A 122 -5.06 -12.14 -13.35
C LEU A 122 -4.01 -11.65 -12.35
N LEU A 123 -3.93 -10.33 -12.17
CA LEU A 123 -3.05 -9.71 -11.18
C LEU A 123 -3.52 -9.96 -9.74
N ALA A 124 -4.83 -9.95 -9.48
CA ALA A 124 -5.38 -10.33 -8.19
C ALA A 124 -5.06 -11.79 -7.84
N VAL A 125 -5.16 -12.71 -8.81
CA VAL A 125 -4.82 -14.14 -8.62
C VAL A 125 -3.32 -14.31 -8.38
N ALA A 126 -2.45 -13.67 -9.18
CA ALA A 126 -1.01 -13.74 -9.00
C ALA A 126 -0.57 -13.22 -7.62
N LEU A 127 -1.16 -12.12 -7.17
CA LEU A 127 -0.88 -11.57 -5.85
C LEU A 127 -1.45 -12.44 -4.72
N LEU A 128 -2.65 -13.00 -4.88
CA LEU A 128 -3.20 -13.94 -3.91
C LEU A 128 -2.29 -15.16 -3.75
N SER A 129 -1.79 -15.71 -4.86
CA SER A 129 -0.81 -16.81 -4.82
C SER A 129 0.49 -16.40 -4.13
N LEU A 130 0.97 -15.18 -4.35
CA LEU A 130 2.15 -14.66 -3.64
C LEU A 130 1.89 -14.53 -2.14
N TYR A 131 0.71 -14.04 -1.73
CA TYR A 131 0.34 -13.95 -0.31
C TYR A 131 0.23 -15.33 0.33
N ILE A 132 -0.42 -16.30 -0.31
CA ILE A 132 -0.51 -17.68 0.19
C ILE A 132 0.90 -18.27 0.31
N PHE A 133 1.76 -18.04 -0.68
CA PHE A 133 3.16 -18.47 -0.62
C PHE A 133 3.90 -17.83 0.55
N LEU A 134 3.80 -16.51 0.73
CA LEU A 134 4.44 -15.81 1.85
C LEU A 134 3.89 -16.30 3.20
N ILE A 135 2.57 -16.41 3.36
CA ILE A 135 1.97 -16.95 4.59
C ILE A 135 2.46 -18.37 4.85
N THR A 136 2.49 -19.23 3.83
CA THR A 136 3.00 -20.60 3.97
C THR A 136 4.49 -20.59 4.33
N LEU A 137 5.29 -19.72 3.71
CA LEU A 137 6.70 -19.55 4.03
C LEU A 137 6.90 -19.09 5.49
N PHE A 138 6.13 -18.10 5.93
CA PHE A 138 6.25 -17.51 7.27
C PHE A 138 5.59 -18.36 8.38
N VAL A 139 4.55 -19.13 8.08
CA VAL A 139 3.83 -19.93 9.08
C VAL A 139 4.32 -21.36 9.12
N VAL A 140 4.54 -21.97 7.95
CA VAL A 140 4.83 -23.40 7.82
C VAL A 140 6.33 -23.66 7.67
N ILE A 141 7.05 -22.82 6.92
CA ILE A 141 8.47 -23.07 6.59
C ILE A 141 9.42 -22.39 7.58
N LEU A 142 9.04 -21.26 8.18
CA LEU A 142 9.83 -20.65 9.24
C LEU A 142 10.08 -21.70 10.33
N PRO A 143 11.35 -21.99 10.66
CA PRO A 143 11.69 -23.10 11.54
C PRO A 143 11.03 -22.93 12.90
N SER A 144 10.75 -24.04 13.58
CA SER A 144 10.27 -24.06 14.97
C SER A 144 11.07 -23.13 15.88
N VAL A 145 12.37 -22.97 15.60
CA VAL A 145 13.29 -22.04 16.25
C VAL A 145 12.79 -20.59 16.22
N PHE A 146 12.22 -20.11 15.11
CA PHE A 146 11.70 -18.74 15.03
C PHE A 146 10.46 -18.55 15.91
N TRP A 147 9.52 -19.49 15.85
CA TRP A 147 8.31 -19.43 16.69
C TRP A 147 8.64 -19.57 18.17
N GLN A 148 9.61 -20.43 18.49
CA GLN A 148 10.13 -20.58 19.83
C GLN A 148 10.82 -19.28 20.30
N LEU A 149 11.64 -18.65 19.46
CA LEU A 149 12.25 -17.36 19.76
C LEU A 149 11.21 -16.26 19.99
N VAL A 150 10.17 -16.18 19.16
CA VAL A 150 9.06 -15.22 19.37
C VAL A 150 8.32 -15.50 20.67
N ALA A 151 8.04 -16.77 20.99
CA ALA A 151 7.38 -17.16 22.22
C ALA A 151 8.24 -16.91 23.46
N GLU A 152 9.54 -17.15 23.39
CA GLU A 152 10.51 -16.87 24.47
C GLU A 152 10.67 -15.37 24.70
N ILE A 153 10.79 -14.59 23.62
CA ILE A 153 10.78 -13.12 23.69
C ILE A 153 9.47 -12.65 24.35
N TRP A 154 8.32 -13.17 23.90
CA TRP A 154 7.03 -12.80 24.44
C TRP A 154 6.89 -13.16 25.92
N SER A 155 7.29 -14.38 26.33
CA SER A 155 7.22 -14.81 27.72
C SER A 155 8.18 -14.02 28.60
N PHE A 156 9.39 -13.71 28.10
CA PHE A 156 10.35 -12.85 28.78
C PHE A 156 9.75 -11.46 29.01
N PHE A 157 9.17 -10.84 27.98
CA PHE A 157 8.52 -9.54 28.13
C PHE A 157 7.31 -9.62 29.07
N PHE A 158 6.48 -10.65 28.96
CA PHE A 158 5.31 -10.82 29.81
C PHE A 158 5.70 -10.96 31.29
N VAL A 159 6.65 -11.84 31.62
CA VAL A 159 7.05 -12.10 33.02
C VAL A 159 7.79 -10.90 33.61
N ASN A 160 8.73 -10.30 32.87
CA ASN A 160 9.56 -9.23 33.41
C ASN A 160 8.85 -7.87 33.40
N PHE A 161 8.04 -7.57 32.39
CA PHE A 161 7.43 -6.24 32.26
C PHE A 161 6.03 -6.18 32.88
N LEU A 162 5.21 -7.23 32.82
CA LEU A 162 3.87 -7.16 33.41
C LEU A 162 3.92 -7.20 34.93
N LEU A 163 4.77 -8.07 35.50
CA LEU A 163 4.79 -8.31 36.94
C LEU A 163 5.68 -7.33 37.72
N VAL A 164 6.77 -6.86 37.12
CA VAL A 164 7.74 -5.97 37.80
C VAL A 164 7.47 -4.50 37.48
N PHE A 165 7.31 -4.16 36.18
CA PHE A 165 7.15 -2.78 35.72
C PHE A 165 5.93 -2.59 34.82
N PRO A 166 4.69 -2.53 35.37
CA PRO A 166 3.47 -2.51 34.55
C PRO A 166 3.44 -1.36 33.54
N GLY A 167 4.07 -0.21 33.86
CA GLY A 167 4.20 0.89 32.91
C GLY A 167 5.04 0.56 31.67
N ALA A 168 6.14 -0.18 31.84
CA ALA A 168 6.98 -0.61 30.74
C ALA A 168 6.27 -1.62 29.83
N TRP A 169 5.34 -2.42 30.36
CA TRP A 169 4.45 -3.27 29.54
C TRP A 169 3.48 -2.44 28.69
N VAL A 170 2.85 -1.41 29.26
CA VAL A 170 1.98 -0.49 28.50
C VAL A 170 2.76 0.22 27.40
N LEU A 171 4.00 0.66 27.71
CA LEU A 171 4.90 1.25 26.72
C LEU A 171 5.23 0.28 25.58
N PHE A 172 5.56 -0.96 25.92
CA PHE A 172 5.82 -2.03 24.95
C PHE A 172 4.62 -2.27 24.02
N ILE A 173 3.40 -2.36 24.57
CA ILE A 173 2.18 -2.51 23.76
C ILE A 173 2.03 -1.34 22.79
N GLY A 174 2.21 -0.10 23.25
CA GLY A 174 2.13 1.08 22.39
C GLY A 174 3.13 1.03 21.23
N ILE A 175 4.39 0.67 21.51
CA ILE A 175 5.43 0.50 20.49
C ILE A 175 5.10 -0.65 19.52
N ALA A 176 4.64 -1.79 20.04
CA ALA A 176 4.24 -2.93 19.23
C ALA A 176 3.07 -2.59 18.28
N MET A 177 2.10 -1.79 18.74
CA MET A 177 1.03 -1.28 17.89
C MET A 177 1.55 -0.40 16.75
N PHE A 178 2.54 0.47 16.99
CA PHE A 178 3.19 1.22 15.92
C PHE A 178 3.87 0.32 14.89
N ILE A 179 4.56 -0.73 15.34
CA ILE A 179 5.21 -1.69 14.45
C ILE A 179 4.17 -2.40 13.56
N ILE A 180 3.07 -2.88 14.16
CA ILE A 180 1.99 -3.52 13.40
C ILE A 180 1.37 -2.55 12.39
N LEU A 181 1.05 -1.32 12.80
CA LEU A 181 0.52 -0.29 11.91
C LEU A 181 1.49 0.06 10.78
N LEU A 182 2.79 0.10 11.08
CA LEU A 182 3.83 0.34 10.08
C LEU A 182 3.89 -0.80 9.05
N ILE A 183 3.83 -2.05 9.49
CA ILE A 183 3.80 -3.23 8.61
C ILE A 183 2.57 -3.17 7.70
N VAL A 184 1.39 -2.91 8.28
CA VAL A 184 0.13 -2.77 7.51
C VAL A 184 0.25 -1.63 6.50
N TYR A 185 0.75 -0.47 6.93
CA TYR A 185 0.96 0.69 6.08
C TYR A 185 1.90 0.37 4.91
N ILE A 186 3.06 -0.24 5.18
CA ILE A 186 4.03 -0.66 4.15
C ILE A 186 3.39 -1.67 3.20
N GLY A 187 2.64 -2.64 3.72
CA GLY A 187 1.90 -3.62 2.90
C GLY A 187 0.97 -2.94 1.89
N PHE A 188 0.21 -1.93 2.32
CA PHE A 188 -0.65 -1.15 1.42
C PHE A 188 0.14 -0.30 0.43
N VAL A 189 1.25 0.32 0.85
CA VAL A 189 2.12 1.09 -0.07
C VAL A 189 2.68 0.19 -1.16
N ILE A 190 3.24 -0.97 -0.78
CA ILE A 190 3.79 -1.97 -1.71
C ILE A 190 2.68 -2.50 -2.62
N TRP A 191 1.49 -2.78 -2.09
CA TRP A 191 0.35 -3.22 -2.89
C TRP A 191 -0.01 -2.19 -3.96
N ASN A 192 -0.27 -0.94 -3.57
CA ASN A 192 -0.75 0.08 -4.50
C ASN A 192 0.31 0.45 -5.54
N HIS A 193 1.58 0.60 -5.13
CA HIS A 193 2.67 0.91 -6.07
C HIS A 193 3.05 -0.30 -6.93
N GLY A 194 3.07 -1.51 -6.35
CA GLY A 194 3.42 -2.74 -7.04
C GLY A 194 2.41 -3.12 -8.12
N VAL A 195 1.12 -3.06 -7.80
CA VAL A 195 0.03 -3.25 -8.77
C VAL A 195 0.19 -2.26 -9.94
N PHE A 196 0.38 -0.98 -9.62
CA PHE A 196 0.55 0.05 -10.64
C PHE A 196 1.77 -0.19 -11.53
N PHE A 197 2.91 -0.56 -10.95
CA PHE A 197 4.14 -0.85 -11.69
C PHE A 197 3.94 -1.97 -12.70
N VAL A 198 3.25 -3.05 -12.32
CA VAL A 198 2.96 -4.18 -13.21
C VAL A 198 2.00 -3.76 -14.32
N LEU A 199 0.91 -3.07 -14.00
CA LEU A 199 -0.05 -2.58 -15.01
C LEU A 199 0.64 -1.69 -16.05
N LYS A 200 1.52 -0.79 -15.60
CA LYS A 200 2.30 0.09 -16.50
C LYS A 200 3.22 -0.70 -17.42
N ARG A 201 3.83 -1.79 -16.94
CA ARG A 201 4.71 -2.64 -17.75
C ARG A 201 3.93 -3.44 -18.79
N VAL A 202 2.81 -4.05 -18.40
CA VAL A 202 1.99 -4.84 -19.32
C VAL A 202 1.45 -3.96 -20.45
N LYS A 203 0.90 -2.78 -20.10
CA LYS A 203 0.37 -1.89 -21.12
C LYS A 203 1.43 -1.39 -22.10
N ARG A 204 2.64 -1.09 -21.62
CA ARG A 204 3.73 -0.68 -22.53
C ARG A 204 4.07 -1.79 -23.53
N ILE A 205 4.01 -3.05 -23.10
CA ILE A 205 4.24 -4.19 -23.98
C ILE A 205 3.11 -4.31 -25.02
N GLU A 206 1.85 -4.13 -24.62
CA GLU A 206 0.70 -4.15 -25.53
C GLU A 206 0.76 -3.01 -26.57
N GLU A 207 1.06 -1.78 -26.13
CA GLU A 207 1.27 -0.62 -27.02
C GLU A 207 2.44 -0.87 -27.99
N GLU A 208 3.54 -1.49 -27.53
CA GLU A 208 4.66 -1.88 -28.40
C GLU A 208 4.22 -2.91 -29.47
N TYR A 209 3.37 -3.88 -29.12
CA TYR A 209 2.83 -4.86 -30.08
C TYR A 209 1.88 -4.22 -31.10
N GLU A 210 0.98 -3.32 -30.67
CA GLU A 210 0.08 -2.60 -31.58
C GLU A 210 0.86 -1.74 -32.58
N ILE A 211 1.88 -1.00 -32.11
CA ILE A 211 2.75 -0.19 -32.98
C ILE A 211 3.51 -1.11 -33.96
N GLU A 212 4.01 -2.25 -33.52
CA GLU A 212 4.70 -3.19 -34.40
C GLU A 212 3.77 -3.79 -35.46
N GLU A 213 2.50 -4.06 -35.12
CA GLU A 213 1.48 -4.50 -36.08
C GLU A 213 1.11 -3.39 -37.08
N GLU A 214 0.91 -2.16 -36.62
CA GLU A 214 0.65 -1.01 -37.49
C GLU A 214 1.82 -0.75 -38.45
N LEU A 215 3.06 -0.80 -37.96
CA LEU A 215 4.26 -0.67 -38.79
C LEU A 215 4.36 -1.80 -39.82
N LYS A 216 4.06 -3.05 -39.45
CA LYS A 216 4.01 -4.16 -40.41
C LYS A 216 2.96 -3.93 -41.49
N VAL A 217 1.79 -3.41 -41.14
CA VAL A 217 0.73 -3.09 -42.11
C VAL A 217 1.13 -1.92 -43.00
N GLU A 218 1.79 -0.90 -42.47
CA GLU A 218 2.33 0.22 -43.26
C GLU A 218 3.46 -0.22 -44.21
N GLU A 219 4.39 -1.06 -43.74
CA GLU A 219 5.42 -1.66 -44.60
C GLU A 219 4.79 -2.46 -45.75
N LEU A 220 3.75 -3.26 -45.46
CA LEU A 220 3.04 -4.03 -46.47
C LEU A 220 2.24 -3.16 -47.45
N ARG A 221 1.79 -1.97 -47.05
CA ARG A 221 1.14 -0.99 -47.94
C ARG A 221 2.10 -0.37 -48.96
N GLY A 222 3.37 -0.22 -48.62
CA GLY A 222 4.42 0.28 -49.50
C GLY A 222 5.16 -0.80 -50.29
N ALA A 223 4.93 -2.08 -49.99
CA ALA A 223 5.64 -3.20 -50.58
C ALA A 223 5.20 -3.49 -52.03
N ASP A 224 6.14 -3.99 -52.82
CA ASP A 224 5.92 -4.49 -54.16
C ASP A 224 5.14 -5.82 -54.15
N GLU A 225 4.55 -6.15 -55.30
CA GLU A 225 3.65 -7.29 -55.45
C GLU A 225 4.35 -8.64 -55.20
N GLU A 226 5.65 -8.74 -55.44
CA GLU A 226 6.45 -9.94 -55.16
C GLU A 226 6.65 -10.13 -53.64
N THR A 227 6.92 -9.04 -52.92
CA THR A 227 7.07 -9.04 -51.47
C THR A 227 5.76 -9.39 -50.76
N LEU A 228 4.61 -8.89 -51.25
CA LEU A 228 3.29 -9.28 -50.75
C LEU A 228 2.99 -10.77 -50.94
N GLN A 229 3.36 -11.35 -52.10
CA GLN A 229 3.19 -12.77 -52.38
C GLN A 229 4.04 -13.64 -51.45
N ASN A 230 5.32 -13.26 -51.26
CA ASN A 230 6.23 -13.94 -50.34
C ASN A 230 5.73 -13.90 -48.90
N TYR A 231 5.17 -12.77 -48.47
CA TYR A 231 4.61 -12.61 -47.13
C TYR A 231 3.36 -13.47 -46.92
N TYR A 232 2.46 -13.52 -47.90
CA TYR A 232 1.27 -14.38 -47.88
C TYR A 232 1.64 -15.87 -47.85
N GLU A 233 2.61 -16.29 -48.66
CA GLU A 233 3.07 -17.68 -48.71
C GLU A 233 3.73 -18.08 -47.40
N LYS A 234 4.48 -17.16 -46.77
CA LYS A 234 5.08 -17.37 -45.44
C LYS A 234 4.05 -17.46 -44.32
N GLN A 235 3.00 -16.64 -44.34
CA GLN A 235 1.94 -16.67 -43.32
C GLN A 235 1.00 -17.87 -43.46
N THR A 236 0.60 -18.20 -44.69
CA THR A 236 -0.50 -19.15 -44.93
C THR A 236 -0.03 -20.52 -45.42
N GLY A 237 1.24 -20.65 -45.81
CA GLY A 237 1.81 -21.85 -46.43
C GLY A 237 1.25 -22.14 -47.83
N LYS A 238 0.51 -21.21 -48.42
CA LYS A 238 -0.17 -21.37 -49.72
C LYS A 238 0.39 -20.38 -50.73
N ARG A 239 0.55 -20.82 -51.98
CA ARG A 239 0.99 -19.95 -53.08
C ARG A 239 -0.03 -18.86 -53.36
N ALA A 240 0.45 -17.63 -53.51
CA ALA A 240 -0.38 -16.48 -53.87
C ALA A 240 -0.93 -16.58 -55.30
N ILE A 241 -0.10 -17.08 -56.22
CA ILE A 241 -0.43 -17.28 -57.64
C ILE A 241 -0.54 -18.77 -57.96
N TYR A 242 -1.61 -19.17 -58.63
CA TYR A 242 -1.78 -20.51 -59.20
C TYR A 242 -2.06 -20.40 -60.70
N ARG A 243 -1.21 -21.03 -61.53
CA ARG A 243 -1.30 -20.98 -63.01
C ARG A 243 -1.37 -19.54 -63.57
N GLY A 244 -0.55 -18.64 -63.02
CA GLY A 244 -0.46 -17.24 -63.48
C GLY A 244 -1.66 -16.36 -63.09
N LYS A 245 -2.59 -16.85 -62.26
CA LYS A 245 -3.71 -16.06 -61.73
C LYS A 245 -3.63 -15.98 -60.21
N GLU A 246 -4.02 -14.83 -59.67
CA GLU A 246 -4.18 -14.65 -58.23
C GLU A 246 -5.22 -15.61 -57.66
N THR A 247 -4.89 -16.23 -56.53
CA THR A 247 -5.83 -17.09 -55.81
C THR A 247 -6.87 -16.24 -55.08
N LYS A 248 -8.10 -16.75 -54.95
CA LYS A 248 -9.15 -16.09 -54.15
C LYS A 248 -8.72 -15.87 -52.70
N GLY A 249 -7.90 -16.78 -52.16
CA GLY A 249 -7.33 -16.66 -50.81
C GLY A 249 -6.38 -15.47 -50.68
N TYR A 250 -5.48 -15.30 -51.65
CA TYR A 250 -4.57 -14.15 -51.69
C TYR A 250 -5.33 -12.83 -51.88
N SER A 251 -6.30 -12.77 -52.78
CA SER A 251 -7.10 -11.55 -53.01
C SER A 251 -7.92 -11.14 -51.78
N ALA A 252 -8.53 -12.10 -51.07
CA ALA A 252 -9.25 -11.84 -49.83
C ALA A 252 -8.30 -11.43 -48.68
N TRP A 253 -7.14 -12.08 -48.57
CA TRP A 253 -6.11 -11.71 -47.60
C TRP A 253 -5.56 -10.31 -47.84
N LYS A 254 -5.22 -9.98 -49.10
CA LYS A 254 -4.71 -8.67 -49.52
C LYS A 254 -5.69 -7.56 -49.16
N LYS A 255 -6.98 -7.79 -49.40
CA LYS A 255 -8.06 -6.86 -49.00
C LYS A 255 -8.17 -6.70 -47.48
N ASN A 256 -8.09 -7.80 -46.72
CA ASN A 256 -8.16 -7.74 -45.26
C ASN A 256 -6.95 -7.04 -44.62
N VAL A 257 -5.76 -7.16 -45.21
CA VAL A 257 -4.51 -6.59 -44.67
C VAL A 257 -4.30 -5.14 -45.11
N LEU A 258 -4.68 -4.79 -46.35
CA LEU A 258 -4.41 -3.45 -46.90
C LEU A 258 -5.61 -2.48 -46.80
N GLY A 259 -6.85 -2.99 -46.69
CA GLY A 259 -8.11 -2.23 -46.66
C GLY A 259 -8.91 -2.35 -47.96
#